data_AF-A0A0P1A9D9-F1
#
_entry.id   AF-A0A0P1A9D9-F1
#
_cell.length_a   1.000
_cell.length_b   1.000
_cell.length_c   1.000
_cell.angle_alpha   90.00
_cell.angle_beta   90.00
_cell.angle_gamma   90.00
#
_symmetry.space_group_name_H-M   'P 1'
#
loop_
_entity.id
_entity.type
_entity.pdbx_description
1 polymer ?
#
loop_
_entity_poly.entity_id
_entity_poly.type
_entity_poly.pdbx_seq_one_letter_code
_entity_poly.pdbx_strand_id
1 'polypeptide(L)'
;MKIEEDVSATATTSAGEVALSKMNAAFARSLYLVCPPIQYPPHCRFNPVRDAADTAEIGVRLEEFFLHAKQLEQVFMNETINSLSSVNLESFTEERAQLTGGRQQRSELELEILNLEAELAEKIDLIEKYTEVVRGWEGKFKRLDNRLSPDRE
;
A
#
# COMPACT_ATOMS: atom_id res chain seq x y z
N MET A 1 42.34 -5.60 -29.94
CA MET A 1 41.18 -5.31 -30.81
C MET A 1 40.41 -6.61 -30.96
N LYS A 2 39.15 -6.76 -30.59
CA LYS A 2 38.11 -5.85 -30.09
C LYS A 2 37.34 -6.59 -29.00
N ILE A 3 37.00 -5.85 -27.95
CA ILE A 3 35.98 -6.20 -26.97
C ILE A 3 34.65 -5.93 -27.69
N GLU A 4 33.82 -6.96 -27.84
CA GLU A 4 32.42 -6.77 -28.24
C GLU A 4 31.61 -6.66 -26.95
N GLU A 5 31.52 -5.42 -26.45
CA GLU A 5 30.38 -4.96 -25.67
C GLU A 5 29.24 -4.74 -26.66
N ASP A 6 28.22 -5.59 -26.62
CA ASP A 6 26.94 -5.30 -27.25
C ASP A 6 25.86 -5.10 -26.19
N VAL A 7 25.61 -3.81 -25.96
CA VAL A 7 24.31 -3.18 -25.74
C VAL A 7 23.44 -3.82 -24.66
N SER A 8 23.81 -3.54 -23.40
CA SER A 8 22.83 -3.48 -22.31
C SER A 8 21.81 -2.41 -22.68
N ALA A 9 20.58 -2.85 -22.96
CA ALA A 9 19.42 -1.99 -23.04
C ALA A 9 19.36 -1.17 -21.75
N THR A 10 19.75 0.11 -21.81
CA THR A 10 19.45 1.07 -20.76
C THR A 10 17.96 1.33 -20.81
N ALA A 11 17.20 0.38 -20.24
CA ALA A 11 15.96 0.71 -19.57
C ALA A 11 16.30 1.88 -18.64
N THR A 12 15.54 2.96 -18.75
CA THR A 12 15.53 4.02 -17.75
C THR A 12 15.17 3.39 -16.42
N THR A 13 16.19 2.91 -15.70
CA THR A 13 16.00 2.23 -14.43
C THR A 13 15.40 3.24 -13.48
N SER A 14 14.22 2.91 -12.96
CA SER A 14 13.51 3.83 -12.07
C SER A 14 14.41 4.14 -10.86
N ALA A 15 14.22 5.31 -10.24
CA ALA A 15 14.96 5.66 -9.02
C ALA A 15 14.82 4.57 -7.93
N GLY A 16 13.68 3.88 -7.91
CA GLY A 16 13.42 2.70 -7.07
C GLY A 16 14.28 1.49 -7.43
N GLU A 17 14.40 1.15 -8.72
CA GLU A 17 15.27 0.05 -9.18
C GLU A 17 16.75 0.31 -8.86
N VAL A 18 17.21 1.55 -9.01
CA VAL A 18 18.59 1.93 -8.66
C VAL A 18 18.82 1.82 -7.14
N ALA A 19 17.87 2.26 -6.33
CA ALA A 19 17.95 2.15 -4.87
C ALA A 19 17.91 0.68 -4.40
N LEU A 20 17.03 -0.14 -4.97
CA LEU A 20 16.97 -1.59 -4.73
C LEU A 20 18.28 -2.30 -5.10
N SER A 21 18.84 -1.97 -6.26
CA SER A 21 20.10 -2.57 -6.71
C SER A 21 21.26 -2.24 -5.76
N LYS A 22 21.33 -1.00 -5.25
CA LYS A 22 22.35 -0.59 -4.28
C LYS A 22 22.18 -1.28 -2.93
N MET A 23 20.94 -1.39 -2.44
CA MET A 23 20.62 -2.11 -1.20
C MET A 23 21.02 -3.59 -1.31
N ASN A 24 20.68 -4.25 -2.42
CA ASN A 24 21.03 -5.65 -2.65
C ASN A 24 22.55 -5.86 -2.77
N ALA A 25 23.26 -4.94 -3.42
CA ALA A 25 24.72 -4.99 -3.50
C ALA A 25 25.38 -4.85 -2.12
N ALA A 26 24.89 -3.93 -1.27
CA ALA A 26 25.36 -3.78 0.10
C ALA A 26 25.09 -5.06 0.93
N PHE A 27 23.91 -5.65 0.78
CA PHE A 27 23.57 -6.91 1.46
C PHE A 27 24.46 -8.08 1.01
N ALA A 28 24.72 -8.21 -0.28
CA ALA A 28 25.60 -9.25 -0.81
C ALA A 28 27.05 -9.11 -0.29
N ARG A 29 27.56 -7.89 -0.16
CA ARG A 29 28.89 -7.62 0.45
C ARG A 29 28.94 -8.01 1.92
N SER A 30 27.85 -7.80 2.65
CA SER A 30 27.70 -8.23 4.04
C SER A 30 27.70 -9.76 4.14
N LEU A 31 26.97 -10.45 3.27
CA LEU A 31 26.92 -11.92 3.24
C LEU A 31 28.27 -12.56 2.88
N TYR A 32 29.07 -11.95 2.00
CA TYR A 32 30.38 -12.49 1.63
C TYR A 32 31.34 -12.60 2.82
N LEU A 33 31.18 -11.74 3.83
CA LEU A 33 31.99 -11.78 5.05
C LEU A 33 31.61 -12.96 5.95
N VAL A 34 30.31 -13.24 6.09
CA VAL A 34 29.76 -14.27 6.98
C VAL A 34 29.74 -15.65 6.33
N CYS A 35 29.50 -15.70 5.02
CA CYS A 35 29.39 -16.91 4.22
C CYS A 35 30.37 -16.83 3.03
N PRO A 36 31.68 -17.02 3.27
CA PRO A 36 32.63 -17.08 2.18
C PRO A 36 32.33 -18.33 1.31
N PRO A 37 32.61 -18.27 0.00
CA PRO A 37 32.45 -19.41 -0.88
C PRO A 37 33.19 -20.64 -0.33
N ILE A 38 32.51 -21.79 -0.34
CA ILE A 38 33.07 -23.04 0.17
C ILE A 38 34.28 -23.42 -0.70
N GLN A 39 35.48 -23.33 -0.12
CA GLN A 39 36.71 -23.83 -0.73
C GLN A 39 37.03 -25.21 -0.14
N TYR A 40 37.39 -26.16 -1.01
CA TYR A 40 37.85 -27.48 -0.61
C TYR A 40 39.37 -27.59 -0.78
N PRO A 41 40.10 -28.13 0.22
CA PRO A 41 39.62 -28.58 1.53
C PRO A 41 39.24 -27.42 2.47
N PRO A 42 38.24 -27.57 3.34
CA PRO A 42 37.74 -26.48 4.19
C PRO A 42 38.83 -25.96 5.12
N HIS A 43 39.12 -24.67 5.05
CA HIS A 43 40.00 -24.01 6.02
C HIS A 43 39.31 -23.93 7.38
N CYS A 44 39.82 -24.66 8.38
CA CYS A 44 39.40 -24.53 9.78
C CYS A 44 39.52 -23.06 10.21
N ARG A 45 38.38 -22.38 10.41
CA ARG A 45 38.30 -20.94 10.71
C ARG A 45 37.88 -20.61 12.15
N PHE A 46 38.15 -21.48 13.13
CA PHE A 46 37.89 -21.12 14.54
C PHE A 46 38.98 -20.19 15.08
N ASN A 47 38.76 -18.88 14.96
CA ASN A 47 39.58 -17.86 15.63
C ASN A 47 38.67 -16.78 16.26
N PRO A 48 38.45 -16.81 17.58
CA PRO A 48 37.48 -15.93 18.26
C PRO A 48 37.83 -14.44 18.20
N VAL A 49 39.10 -14.08 17.97
CA VAL A 49 39.50 -12.67 17.79
C VAL A 49 39.14 -12.18 16.39
N ARG A 50 39.23 -13.05 15.38
CA ARG A 50 38.76 -12.73 14.02
C ARG A 50 37.24 -12.64 13.97
N ASP A 51 36.54 -13.56 14.63
CA ASP A 51 35.08 -13.53 14.69
C ASP A 51 34.56 -12.22 15.32
N ALA A 52 35.22 -11.71 16.36
CA ALA A 52 34.87 -10.41 16.97
C ALA A 52 35.11 -9.22 16.01
N ALA A 53 36.23 -9.22 15.27
CA ALA A 53 36.51 -8.17 14.28
C ALA A 53 35.53 -8.23 13.08
N ASP A 54 35.22 -9.44 12.61
CA ASP A 54 34.26 -9.69 11.54
C ASP A 54 32.83 -9.26 11.97
N THR A 55 32.48 -9.43 13.26
CA THR A 55 31.20 -8.93 13.82
C THR A 55 31.13 -7.40 13.99
N ALA A 56 32.26 -6.72 14.17
CA ALA A 56 32.28 -5.26 14.14
C ALA A 56 32.19 -4.74 12.69
N GLU A 57 32.89 -5.39 11.77
CA GLU A 57 32.88 -5.05 10.34
C GLU A 57 31.52 -5.31 9.67
N ILE A 58 30.84 -6.41 10.02
CA ILE A 58 29.46 -6.65 9.55
C ILE A 58 28.50 -5.58 10.03
N GLY A 59 28.69 -5.06 11.25
CA GLY A 59 27.89 -3.96 11.79
C GLY A 59 27.98 -2.72 10.90
N VAL A 60 29.20 -2.30 10.57
CA VAL A 60 29.46 -1.15 9.68
C VAL A 60 28.89 -1.39 8.28
N ARG A 61 29.01 -2.60 7.72
CA ARG A 61 28.43 -2.91 6.40
C ARG A 61 26.90 -2.93 6.41
N LEU A 62 26.29 -3.32 7.52
CA LEU A 62 24.84 -3.27 7.69
C LEU A 62 24.32 -1.84 7.81
N GLU A 63 25.09 -0.90 8.36
CA GLU A 63 24.72 0.53 8.34
C GLU A 63 24.53 1.05 6.91
N GLU A 64 25.42 0.69 5.98
CA GLU A 64 25.30 1.01 4.55
C GLU A 64 24.04 0.38 3.93
N PHE A 65 23.74 -0.88 4.28
CA PHE A 65 22.50 -1.55 3.86
C PHE A 65 21.24 -0.81 4.35
N PHE A 66 21.19 -0.46 5.64
CA PHE A 66 20.05 0.24 6.23
C PHE A 66 19.89 1.67 5.69
N LEU A 67 21.00 2.34 5.35
CA LEU A 67 20.95 3.62 4.65
C LEU A 67 20.25 3.48 3.30
N HIS A 68 20.60 2.48 2.49
CA HIS A 68 19.95 2.23 1.21
C HIS A 68 18.49 1.78 1.36
N ALA A 69 18.18 0.97 2.38
CA ALA A 69 16.80 0.62 2.70
C ALA A 69 15.95 1.86 3.03
N LYS A 70 16.51 2.82 3.78
CA LYS A 70 15.82 4.08 4.10
C LYS A 70 15.62 4.97 2.87
N GLN A 71 16.61 5.04 1.99
CA GLN A 71 16.49 5.74 0.71
C GLN A 71 15.37 5.15 -0.15
N LEU A 72 15.27 3.82 -0.20
CA LEU A 72 14.22 3.13 -0.95
C LEU A 72 12.83 3.40 -0.36
N GLU A 73 12.69 3.37 0.97
CA GLU A 73 11.43 3.73 1.66
C GLU A 73 10.99 5.15 1.30
N GLN A 74 11.93 6.12 1.28
CA GLN A 74 11.65 7.49 0.85
C GLN A 74 11.23 7.58 -0.61
N VAL A 75 11.85 6.82 -1.50
CA VAL A 75 11.45 6.78 -2.92
C VAL A 75 10.01 6.29 -3.05
N PHE A 76 9.60 5.22 -2.36
CA PHE A 76 8.22 4.73 -2.40
C PHE A 76 7.22 5.69 -1.75
N MET A 77 7.58 6.35 -0.65
CA MET A 77 6.74 7.38 -0.04
C MET A 77 6.56 8.57 -0.98
N ASN A 78 7.64 9.04 -1.60
CA ASN A 78 7.60 10.13 -2.56
C ASN A 78 6.86 9.73 -3.84
N GLU A 79 6.98 8.50 -4.31
CA GLU A 79 6.20 7.99 -5.44
C GLU A 79 4.71 7.91 -5.09
N THR A 80 4.36 7.53 -3.86
CA THR A 80 2.97 7.53 -3.39
C THR A 80 2.42 8.96 -3.32
N ILE A 81 3.19 9.90 -2.78
CA ILE A 81 2.81 11.33 -2.72
C ILE A 81 2.76 11.94 -4.13
N ASN A 82 3.72 11.61 -5.00
CA ASN A 82 3.77 12.07 -6.38
C ASN A 82 2.66 11.46 -7.22
N SER A 83 2.25 10.22 -6.96
CA SER A 83 1.09 9.59 -7.58
C SER A 83 -0.21 10.23 -7.08
N LEU A 84 -0.34 10.52 -5.79
CA LEU A 84 -1.48 11.28 -5.24
C LEU A 84 -1.55 12.71 -5.79
N SER A 85 -0.39 13.36 -5.95
CA SER A 85 -0.31 14.72 -6.48
C SER A 85 -0.32 14.77 -8.01
N SER A 86 0.07 13.70 -8.71
CA SER A 86 -0.13 13.54 -10.16
C SER A 86 -1.58 13.19 -10.45
N VAL A 87 -2.27 12.40 -9.65
CA VAL A 87 -3.74 12.30 -9.73
C VAL A 87 -4.39 13.68 -9.53
N ASN A 88 -3.76 14.54 -8.71
CA ASN A 88 -4.20 15.93 -8.53
C ASN A 88 -3.72 16.90 -9.65
N LEU A 89 -2.65 16.60 -10.40
CA LEU A 89 -2.02 17.48 -11.41
C LEU A 89 -2.23 17.03 -12.87
N GLU A 90 -2.39 15.73 -13.14
CA GLU A 90 -2.97 15.16 -14.37
C GLU A 90 -4.42 15.63 -14.52
N SER A 91 -5.07 16.02 -13.42
CA SER A 91 -6.31 16.81 -13.47
C SER A 91 -6.17 18.17 -14.20
N PHE A 92 -4.94 18.69 -14.35
CA PHE A 92 -4.64 20.00 -14.96
C PHE A 92 -3.90 19.95 -16.31
N THR A 93 -3.30 18.81 -16.73
CA THR A 93 -2.42 18.79 -17.93
C THR A 93 -2.81 17.83 -19.05
N GLU A 94 -3.58 16.77 -18.79
CA GLU A 94 -4.27 16.01 -19.88
C GLU A 94 -5.47 16.77 -20.44
N GLU A 95 -5.57 18.04 -20.07
CA GLU A 95 -6.77 18.80 -20.22
C GLU A 95 -7.16 18.99 -21.70
N ARG A 96 -6.28 19.29 -22.66
CA ARG A 96 -6.84 19.78 -23.95
C ARG A 96 -7.53 18.76 -24.88
N ALA A 97 -7.25 17.45 -24.74
CA ALA A 97 -7.88 16.40 -25.56
C ALA A 97 -8.61 15.33 -24.73
N GLN A 98 -8.25 15.16 -23.45
CA GLN A 98 -9.00 14.32 -22.51
C GLN A 98 -9.93 15.13 -21.58
N LEU A 99 -9.91 16.49 -21.57
CA LEU A 99 -10.89 17.29 -20.81
C LEU A 99 -12.32 16.94 -21.18
N THR A 100 -12.62 16.74 -22.46
CA THR A 100 -14.01 16.49 -22.85
C THR A 100 -14.49 15.16 -22.29
N GLY A 101 -13.69 14.10 -22.39
CA GLY A 101 -14.03 12.77 -21.85
C GLY A 101 -13.94 12.68 -20.31
N GLY A 102 -12.86 13.18 -19.72
CA GLY A 102 -12.64 13.14 -18.27
C GLY A 102 -13.51 14.10 -17.48
N ARG A 103 -13.85 15.29 -18.03
CA ARG A 103 -14.83 16.19 -17.41
C ARG A 103 -16.26 15.67 -17.56
N GLN A 104 -16.57 14.98 -18.66
CA GLN A 104 -17.83 14.27 -18.81
C GLN A 104 -17.93 13.13 -17.81
N GLN A 105 -16.92 12.26 -17.70
CA GLN A 105 -16.87 11.20 -16.69
C GLN A 105 -16.96 11.75 -15.27
N ARG A 106 -16.24 12.83 -14.96
CA ARG A 106 -16.33 13.49 -13.65
C ARG A 106 -17.72 14.07 -13.39
N SER A 107 -18.33 14.71 -14.39
CA SER A 107 -19.70 15.22 -14.28
C SER A 107 -20.73 14.09 -14.16
N GLU A 108 -20.52 12.96 -14.81
CA GLU A 108 -21.34 11.75 -14.70
C GLU A 108 -21.22 11.15 -13.30
N LEU A 109 -20.01 11.05 -12.77
CA LEU A 109 -19.76 10.59 -11.40
C LEU A 109 -20.35 11.56 -10.36
N GLU A 110 -20.22 12.87 -10.55
CA GLU A 110 -20.83 13.88 -9.67
C GLU A 110 -22.37 13.80 -9.70
N LEU A 111 -22.97 13.55 -10.87
CA LEU A 111 -24.41 13.31 -11.01
C LEU A 111 -24.84 12.01 -10.34
N GLU A 112 -24.06 10.93 -10.51
CA GLU A 112 -24.32 9.64 -9.88
C GLU A 112 -24.22 9.73 -8.36
N ILE A 113 -23.25 10.47 -7.82
CA ILE A 113 -23.15 10.76 -6.38
C ILE A 113 -24.43 11.46 -5.90
N LEU A 114 -24.89 12.52 -6.58
CA LEU A 114 -26.13 13.21 -6.21
C LEU A 114 -27.35 12.29 -6.26
N ASN A 115 -27.39 11.39 -7.26
CA ASN A 115 -28.47 10.42 -7.37
C ASN A 115 -28.44 9.37 -6.23
N LEU A 116 -27.25 8.88 -5.89
CA LEU A 116 -27.06 7.96 -4.77
C LEU A 116 -27.38 8.61 -3.42
N GLU A 117 -27.03 9.89 -3.25
CA GLU A 117 -27.40 10.67 -2.06
C GLU A 117 -28.93 10.85 -1.94
N ALA A 118 -29.61 11.13 -3.06
CA ALA A 118 -31.06 11.24 -3.09
C ALA A 118 -31.75 9.91 -2.80
N GLU A 119 -31.28 8.81 -3.39
CA GLU A 119 -31.82 7.47 -3.08
C GLU A 119 -31.60 7.13 -1.61
N LEU A 120 -30.39 7.38 -1.07
CA LEU A 120 -30.09 7.13 0.33
C LEU A 120 -31.03 7.90 1.27
N ALA A 121 -31.34 9.16 0.97
CA ALA A 121 -32.32 9.94 1.72
C ALA A 121 -33.73 9.31 1.65
N GLU A 122 -34.18 8.88 0.47
CA GLU A 122 -35.47 8.18 0.32
C GLU A 122 -35.52 6.88 1.12
N LYS A 123 -34.43 6.09 1.12
CA LYS A 123 -34.35 4.86 1.92
C LYS A 123 -34.42 5.15 3.41
N ILE A 124 -33.78 6.22 3.88
CA ILE A 124 -33.84 6.63 5.29
C ILE A 124 -35.29 6.99 5.67
N ASP A 125 -35.97 7.81 4.87
CA ASP A 125 -37.38 8.15 5.09
C ASP A 125 -38.28 6.90 5.13
N LEU A 126 -38.00 5.93 4.26
CA LEU A 126 -38.74 4.68 4.21
C LEU A 126 -38.50 3.82 5.47
N ILE A 127 -37.25 3.77 5.94
CA ILE A 127 -36.89 3.09 7.20
C ILE A 127 -37.63 3.74 8.38
N GLU A 128 -37.69 5.07 8.45
CA GLU A 128 -38.44 5.76 9.50
C GLU A 128 -39.92 5.38 9.48
N LYS A 129 -40.57 5.41 8.31
CA LYS A 129 -41.97 5.00 8.14
C LYS A 129 -42.19 3.55 8.58
N TYR A 130 -41.32 2.63 8.17
CA TYR A 130 -41.44 1.22 8.61
C TYR A 130 -41.18 1.05 10.10
N THR A 131 -40.28 1.85 10.68
CA THR A 131 -40.02 1.86 12.12
C THR A 131 -41.28 2.28 12.89
N GLU A 132 -42.04 3.25 12.38
CA GLU A 132 -43.33 3.65 12.97
C GLU A 132 -44.36 2.52 12.90
N VAL A 133 -44.44 1.84 11.75
CA VAL A 133 -45.34 0.70 11.56
C VAL A 133 -44.99 -0.38 12.59
N VAL A 134 -43.73 -0.82 12.64
CA VAL A 134 -43.25 -1.84 13.59
C VAL A 134 -43.61 -1.47 15.02
N ARG A 135 -43.31 -0.24 15.45
CA ARG A 135 -43.70 0.27 16.78
C ARG A 135 -45.22 0.24 17.02
N GLY A 136 -46.01 0.52 16.00
CA GLY A 136 -47.47 0.36 16.04
C GLY A 136 -47.92 -1.09 16.21
N TRP A 137 -47.25 -2.03 15.55
CA TRP A 137 -47.49 -3.47 15.70
C TRP A 137 -47.07 -3.97 17.09
N GLU A 138 -45.91 -3.57 17.59
CA GLU A 138 -45.46 -3.88 18.95
C GLU A 138 -46.48 -3.44 20.00
N GLY A 139 -47.05 -2.24 19.85
CA GLY A 139 -48.11 -1.76 20.74
C GLY A 139 -49.40 -2.59 20.63
N LYS A 140 -49.77 -3.05 19.43
CA LYS A 140 -50.93 -3.94 19.24
C LYS A 140 -50.67 -5.31 19.86
N PHE A 141 -49.50 -5.89 19.64
CA PHE A 141 -49.09 -7.16 20.25
C PHE A 141 -49.10 -7.05 21.77
N LYS A 142 -48.54 -5.99 22.35
CA LYS A 142 -48.57 -5.76 23.80
C LYS A 142 -49.99 -5.67 24.37
N ARG A 143 -50.91 -4.99 23.68
CA ARG A 143 -52.33 -4.95 24.09
C ARG A 143 -53.01 -6.31 23.98
N LEU A 144 -52.66 -7.08 22.95
CA LEU A 144 -53.19 -8.43 22.74
C LEU A 144 -52.66 -9.40 23.79
N ASP A 145 -51.37 -9.31 24.12
CA ASP A 145 -50.71 -10.08 25.19
C ASP A 145 -51.34 -9.80 26.56
N ASN A 146 -51.56 -8.52 26.89
CA ASN A 146 -52.28 -8.12 28.12
C ASN A 146 -53.72 -8.64 28.18
N ARG A 147 -54.39 -8.83 27.03
CA ARG A 147 -55.77 -9.36 26.97
C ARG A 147 -55.82 -10.89 27.00
N LEU A 148 -54.79 -11.54 26.47
CA LEU A 148 -54.65 -13.01 26.46
C LEU A 148 -54.06 -13.53 27.77
N SER A 149 -53.49 -12.66 28.59
CA SER A 149 -53.07 -12.94 29.96
C SER A 149 -54.03 -12.34 31.01
N PRO A 150 -55.35 -12.63 31.00
CA PRO A 150 -56.26 -12.07 32.00
C PRO A 150 -56.07 -12.67 33.40
N ASP A 151 -55.22 -13.70 33.58
CA ASP A 151 -54.92 -14.31 34.87
C ASP A 151 -53.41 -14.58 35.04
N ARG A 152 -52.69 -13.58 35.53
CA ARG A 152 -51.52 -13.81 36.38
C ARG A 152 -51.74 -12.99 37.65
N GLU A 153 -52.33 -13.65 38.65
CA GLU A 153 -52.17 -13.28 40.06
C GLU A 153 -50.70 -13.05 40.41
#